data_AF-A0A350QQL3-F1
#
_entry.id   AF-A0A350QQL3-F1
#
_cell.length_a   1.000
_cell.length_b   1.000
_cell.length_c   1.000
_cell.angle_alpha   90.00
_cell.angle_beta   90.00
_cell.angle_gamma   90.00
#
_symmetry.space_group_name_H-M   'P 1'
#
loop_
_entity.id
_entity.type
_entity.pdbx_description
1 polymer ?
#
loop_
_entity_poly.entity_id
_entity_poly.type
_entity_poly.pdbx_seq_one_letter_code
_entity_poly.pdbx_strand_id
1 'polypeptide(L)'
;MSKTTVLLMTMATALVMPLLSAQATASSSTAAQNAPDYPPFADVSKGFTQVKSTEDGERPLYHLWINNKTQQVLAELPRDYAKRNIFLGWTVSSGISQSAVQNGLLYAKWKKFGKRIALVEPNLAVRTTGDRESRSASARVNTDRVVLDVPIIAMGPNGGPVINATNLFVRGASNFFGSTTSGAKTNLAVIKKAKAFPENTELAFEMPDRRG
;
A
#
# COMPACT_ATOMS: atom_id res chain seq x y z
N MET A 1 -9.31 -0.67 -25.93
CA MET A 1 -7.88 -1.01 -26.14
C MET A 1 -7.04 -0.25 -25.11
N SER A 2 -6.82 -0.83 -23.92
CA SER A 2 -5.85 -0.30 -22.96
C SER A 2 -4.56 -1.08 -23.13
N LYS A 3 -3.50 -0.38 -23.53
CA LYS A 3 -2.20 -0.94 -23.90
C LYS A 3 -1.38 -1.14 -22.63
N THR A 4 -0.93 -2.35 -22.36
CA THR A 4 0.19 -2.58 -21.43
C THR A 4 1.43 -2.00 -22.10
N THR A 5 1.86 -0.81 -21.66
CA THR A 5 3.10 -0.20 -22.13
C THR A 5 4.28 -0.96 -21.55
N VAL A 6 4.95 -1.76 -22.38
CA VAL A 6 6.27 -2.31 -22.09
C VAL A 6 7.29 -1.29 -22.63
N LEU A 7 8.00 -0.59 -21.73
CA LEU A 7 9.08 0.31 -22.11
C LEU A 7 10.37 -0.50 -22.21
N LEU A 8 10.78 -0.86 -23.43
CA LEU A 8 12.08 -1.49 -23.69
C LEU A 8 13.09 -0.38 -24.01
N MET A 9 13.94 -0.03 -23.04
CA MET A 9 15.05 0.91 -23.23
C MET A 9 16.31 0.10 -23.51
N THR A 10 16.68 -0.04 -24.79
CA THR A 10 17.99 -0.57 -25.19
C THR A 10 18.95 0.60 -25.33
N MET A 11 19.85 0.75 -24.36
CA MET A 11 21.00 1.65 -24.47
C MET A 11 22.20 0.81 -24.95
N ALA A 12 22.52 0.91 -26.23
CA ALA A 12 23.77 0.39 -26.77
C ALA A 12 24.84 1.48 -26.62
N THR A 13 25.86 1.22 -25.82
CA THR A 13 27.10 1.99 -25.85
C THR A 13 28.25 0.99 -25.83
N ALA A 14 28.90 0.84 -26.99
CA ALA A 14 30.15 0.14 -27.12
C ALA A 14 31.27 1.12 -26.78
N LEU A 15 32.07 0.80 -25.76
CA LEU A 15 33.42 1.34 -25.61
C LEU A 15 34.35 0.20 -25.21
N VAL A 16 35.34 -0.05 -26.06
CA VAL A 16 36.41 -1.02 -25.88
C VAL A 16 37.41 -0.46 -24.86
N MET A 17 37.78 -1.24 -23.85
CA MET A 17 38.91 -0.97 -22.95
C MET A 17 39.95 -2.12 -23.03
N PRO A 18 41.26 -1.84 -22.99
CA PRO A 18 42.28 -2.89 -22.90
C PRO A 18 42.41 -3.44 -21.48
N LEU A 19 42.71 -4.74 -21.38
CA LEU A 19 42.98 -5.46 -20.15
C LEU A 19 44.22 -4.90 -19.42
N LEU A 20 44.08 -4.61 -18.13
CA LEU A 20 45.19 -4.57 -17.18
C LEU A 20 44.86 -5.52 -16.03
N SER A 21 45.65 -6.59 -15.92
CA SER A 21 45.52 -7.62 -14.89
C SER A 21 45.97 -7.08 -13.53
N ALA A 22 45.03 -6.81 -12.63
CA ALA A 22 45.29 -6.63 -11.21
C ALA A 22 44.58 -7.75 -10.44
N GLN A 23 45.37 -8.69 -9.91
CA GLN A 23 44.91 -9.68 -8.94
C GLN A 23 44.51 -8.95 -7.66
N ALA A 24 43.22 -8.69 -7.50
CA ALA A 24 42.63 -8.28 -6.23
C ALA A 24 42.05 -9.53 -5.55
N THR A 25 42.58 -9.81 -4.37
CA THR A 25 42.13 -10.82 -3.42
C THR A 25 40.61 -10.90 -3.33
N ALA A 26 40.06 -12.01 -3.82
CA ALA A 26 38.67 -12.39 -3.61
C ALA A 26 38.48 -12.76 -2.13
N SER A 27 38.08 -11.79 -1.31
CA SER A 27 37.69 -12.02 0.08
C SER A 27 36.65 -10.99 0.50
N SER A 28 35.45 -11.08 -0.07
CA SER A 28 34.21 -10.55 0.54
C SER A 28 33.00 -10.82 -0.36
N SER A 29 32.28 -11.94 -0.17
CA SER A 29 30.91 -12.05 -0.69
C SER A 29 29.97 -12.98 0.08
N THR A 30 30.40 -13.58 1.19
CA THR A 30 29.53 -14.45 2.01
C THR A 30 28.66 -13.69 3.02
N ALA A 31 28.91 -12.41 3.29
CA ALA A 31 28.12 -11.61 4.25
C ALA A 31 26.84 -10.99 3.66
N ALA A 32 26.65 -11.02 2.34
CA ALA A 32 25.49 -10.40 1.69
C ALA A 32 24.26 -11.33 1.57
N GLN A 33 24.38 -12.61 1.90
CA GLN A 33 23.31 -13.61 1.69
C GLN A 33 22.34 -13.80 2.88
N ASN A 34 22.62 -13.23 4.06
CA ASN A 34 21.82 -13.45 5.27
C ASN A 34 21.25 -12.16 5.87
N ALA A 35 21.31 -11.03 5.16
CA ALA A 35 20.66 -9.82 5.65
C ALA A 35 19.13 -10.02 5.61
N PRO A 36 18.41 -9.74 6.70
CA PRO A 36 16.95 -9.86 6.70
C PRO A 36 16.35 -8.95 5.62
N ASP A 37 15.33 -9.46 4.93
CA ASP A 37 14.68 -8.76 3.81
C ASP A 37 14.12 -7.38 4.18
N TYR A 38 13.78 -7.20 5.46
CA TYR A 38 13.21 -6.01 6.04
C TYR A 38 13.88 -5.67 7.38
N PRO A 39 13.93 -4.38 7.77
CA PRO A 39 14.35 -3.99 9.11
C PRO A 39 13.49 -4.64 10.20
N PRO A 40 14.03 -4.85 11.41
CA PRO A 40 13.24 -5.26 12.57
C PRO A 40 12.09 -4.29 12.84
N PHE A 41 10.90 -4.82 13.15
CA PHE A 41 9.74 -3.98 13.46
C PHE A 41 10.03 -2.96 14.58
N ALA A 42 10.76 -3.38 15.61
CA ALA A 42 11.13 -2.54 16.73
C ALA A 42 11.91 -1.27 16.33
N ASP A 43 12.66 -1.31 15.23
CA ASP A 43 13.37 -0.14 14.71
C ASP A 43 12.43 0.80 13.96
N VAL A 44 11.51 0.24 13.18
CA VAL A 44 10.52 1.00 12.38
C VAL A 44 9.43 1.61 13.26
N SER A 45 9.06 0.96 14.35
CA SER A 45 8.01 1.40 15.27
C SER A 45 8.51 2.32 16.39
N LYS A 46 9.78 2.74 16.38
CA LYS A 46 10.32 3.66 17.41
C LYS A 46 9.52 4.96 17.45
N GLY A 47 9.05 5.31 18.65
CA GLY A 47 8.22 6.52 18.86
C GLY A 47 6.77 6.37 18.41
N PHE A 48 6.34 5.19 17.97
CA PHE A 48 4.93 4.88 17.73
C PHE A 48 4.32 4.19 18.95
N THR A 49 3.06 4.51 19.23
CA THR A 49 2.26 3.87 20.28
C THR A 49 1.23 2.97 19.63
N GLN A 50 1.10 1.74 20.13
CA GLN A 50 0.10 0.79 19.62
C GLN A 50 -1.32 1.28 19.93
N VAL A 51 -2.21 1.15 18.94
CA VAL A 51 -3.64 1.37 19.12
C VAL A 51 -4.24 0.07 19.67
N LYS A 52 -4.91 0.16 20.81
CA LYS A 52 -5.65 -0.97 21.37
C LYS A 52 -6.83 -1.32 20.48
N SER A 53 -7.19 -2.62 20.45
CA SER A 53 -8.49 -3.02 19.91
C SER A 53 -9.60 -2.27 20.65
N THR A 54 -10.64 -1.89 19.91
CA THR A 54 -11.83 -1.27 20.50
C THR A 54 -12.71 -2.30 21.20
N GLU A 55 -12.53 -3.59 20.88
CA GLU A 55 -13.18 -4.72 21.55
C GLU A 55 -12.16 -5.45 22.44
N ASP A 56 -12.49 -5.55 23.72
CA ASP A 56 -11.58 -6.04 24.74
C ASP A 56 -11.23 -7.52 24.53
N GLY A 57 -9.92 -7.83 24.56
CA GLY A 57 -9.42 -9.19 24.39
C GLY A 57 -9.45 -9.69 22.94
N GLU A 58 -10.11 -8.98 22.03
CA GLU A 58 -10.19 -9.38 20.63
C GLU A 58 -9.02 -8.86 19.80
N ARG A 59 -8.56 -9.70 18.87
CA ARG A 59 -7.50 -9.33 17.94
C ARG A 59 -8.07 -8.42 16.85
N PRO A 60 -7.51 -7.23 16.62
CA PRO A 60 -8.02 -6.38 15.55
C PRO A 60 -7.66 -6.94 14.17
N LEU A 61 -8.46 -6.56 13.17
CA LEU A 61 -8.23 -6.86 11.76
C LEU A 61 -6.82 -6.41 11.36
N TYR A 62 -6.53 -5.12 11.54
CA TYR A 62 -5.20 -4.53 11.37
C TYR A 62 -4.66 -4.11 12.72
N HIS A 63 -3.41 -4.45 13.00
CA HIS A 63 -2.72 -3.84 14.14
C HIS A 63 -2.20 -2.47 13.70
N LEU A 64 -2.47 -1.45 14.51
CA LEU A 64 -2.13 -0.07 14.19
C LEU A 64 -1.17 0.50 15.22
N TRP A 65 -0.29 1.38 14.77
CA TRP A 65 0.55 2.19 15.64
C TRP A 65 0.57 3.63 15.17
N ILE A 66 0.54 4.58 16.10
CA ILE A 66 0.48 6.02 15.83
C ILE A 66 1.70 6.71 16.40
N ASN A 67 2.32 7.58 15.60
CA ASN A 67 3.28 8.56 16.09
C ASN A 67 2.63 9.94 16.04
N ASN A 68 2.23 10.46 17.21
CA ASN A 68 1.58 11.77 17.33
C ASN A 68 2.53 12.95 17.05
N LYS A 69 3.85 12.76 17.08
CA LYS A 69 4.79 13.84 16.75
C LYS A 69 4.91 14.01 15.24
N THR A 70 4.93 12.90 14.50
CA THR A 70 5.07 12.92 13.03
C THR A 70 3.75 12.78 12.28
N GLN A 71 2.63 12.60 13.00
CA GLN A 71 1.29 12.38 12.44
C GLN A 71 1.25 11.20 11.46
N GLN A 72 1.95 10.12 11.80
CA GLN A 72 2.02 8.90 10.99
C GLN A 72 1.30 7.72 11.64
N VAL A 73 0.67 6.91 10.81
CA VAL A 73 0.05 5.63 11.18
C VAL A 73 0.78 4.51 10.44
N LEU A 74 1.24 3.52 11.21
CA LEU A 74 1.65 2.22 10.68
C LEU A 74 0.49 1.24 10.80
N ALA A 75 0.33 0.39 9.79
CA ALA A 75 -0.65 -0.69 9.81
C ALA A 75 0.03 -2.02 9.46
N GLU A 76 -0.11 -3.01 10.33
CA GLU A 76 0.20 -4.41 10.04
C GLU A 76 -1.07 -5.09 9.51
N LEU A 77 -1.00 -5.59 8.28
CA LEU A 77 -2.07 -6.38 7.68
C LEU A 77 -2.13 -7.78 8.31
N PRO A 78 -3.28 -8.47 8.32
CA PRO A 78 -3.37 -9.84 8.81
C PRO A 78 -2.51 -10.78 7.94
N ARG A 79 -1.96 -11.85 8.51
CA ARG A 79 -1.04 -12.76 7.81
C ARG A 79 -1.63 -13.37 6.53
N ASP A 80 -2.94 -13.54 6.49
CA ASP A 80 -3.71 -14.07 5.38
C ASP A 80 -4.32 -12.97 4.48
N TYR A 81 -3.82 -11.73 4.53
CA TYR A 81 -4.32 -10.58 3.76
C TYR A 81 -4.56 -10.89 2.28
N ALA A 82 -3.70 -11.69 1.65
CA ALA A 82 -3.75 -12.00 0.23
C ALA A 82 -4.96 -12.88 -0.16
N LYS A 83 -5.55 -13.57 0.82
CA LYS A 83 -6.75 -14.41 0.64
C LYS A 83 -8.03 -13.64 0.91
N ARG A 84 -7.94 -12.45 1.49
CA ARG A 84 -9.09 -11.65 1.91
C ARG A 84 -9.53 -10.70 0.81
N ASN A 85 -10.83 -10.57 0.66
CA ASN A 85 -11.42 -9.41 0.03
C ASN A 85 -11.59 -8.32 1.08
N ILE A 86 -11.42 -7.08 0.68
CA ILE A 86 -11.67 -5.91 1.54
C ILE A 86 -12.64 -4.97 0.86
N PHE A 87 -13.48 -4.36 1.68
CA PHE A 87 -14.38 -3.29 1.27
C PHE A 87 -13.90 -2.00 1.93
N LEU A 88 -13.63 -0.98 1.13
CA LEU A 88 -13.28 0.35 1.61
C LEU A 88 -14.43 1.28 1.28
N GLY A 89 -14.89 2.03 2.28
CA GLY A 89 -15.79 3.17 2.11
C GLY A 89 -15.10 4.44 2.58
N TRP A 90 -15.33 5.55 1.89
CA TRP A 90 -14.74 6.84 2.28
C TRP A 90 -15.71 8.00 2.08
N THR A 91 -15.52 9.01 2.92
CA THR A 91 -16.35 10.21 3.02
C THR A 91 -15.47 11.41 3.34
N VAL A 92 -15.81 12.58 2.80
CA VAL A 92 -15.24 13.87 3.21
C VAL A 92 -16.11 14.44 4.31
N SER A 93 -15.57 14.62 5.52
CA SER A 93 -16.34 15.04 6.69
C SER A 93 -16.71 16.52 6.70
N SER A 94 -15.93 17.39 6.04
CA SER A 94 -16.11 18.85 6.06
C SER A 94 -15.30 19.52 4.92
N GLY A 95 -15.49 20.83 4.71
CA GLY A 95 -14.71 21.62 3.73
C GLY A 95 -15.26 21.61 2.29
N ILE A 96 -16.38 20.92 2.04
CA ILE A 96 -17.08 20.88 0.74
C ILE A 96 -18.60 20.99 0.92
N SER A 97 -19.33 21.42 -0.12
CA SER A 97 -20.80 21.57 -0.07
C SER A 97 -21.58 20.27 0.11
N GLN A 98 -20.97 19.11 -0.17
CA GLN A 98 -21.57 17.78 0.00
C GLN A 98 -20.81 16.94 1.05
N SER A 99 -20.39 17.57 2.16
CA SER A 99 -19.73 16.84 3.24
C SER A 99 -20.66 15.85 3.93
N ALA A 100 -20.09 14.83 4.56
CA ALA A 100 -20.79 13.75 5.27
C ALA A 100 -21.66 12.83 4.40
N VAL A 101 -21.59 12.96 3.06
CA VAL A 101 -22.16 11.99 2.11
C VAL A 101 -21.07 11.01 1.68
N GLN A 102 -21.40 9.73 1.58
CA GLN A 102 -20.44 8.73 1.10
C GLN A 102 -19.94 9.10 -0.30
N ASN A 103 -18.63 9.33 -0.43
CA ASN A 103 -18.02 9.76 -1.68
C ASN A 103 -17.68 8.58 -2.60
N GLY A 104 -17.39 7.42 -2.02
CA GLY A 104 -17.05 6.25 -2.81
C GLY A 104 -16.99 4.97 -2.00
N LEU A 105 -16.85 3.89 -2.76
CA LEU A 105 -16.59 2.56 -2.26
C LEU A 105 -15.62 1.84 -3.19
N LEU A 106 -14.94 0.84 -2.65
CA LEU A 106 -14.03 0.00 -3.40
C LEU A 106 -14.08 -1.42 -2.85
N TYR A 107 -14.30 -2.39 -3.72
CA TYR A 107 -14.00 -3.77 -3.44
C TYR A 107 -12.57 -4.06 -3.93
N ALA A 108 -11.70 -4.56 -3.06
CA ALA A 108 -10.30 -4.76 -3.41
C ALA A 108 -9.69 -5.99 -2.74
N LYS A 109 -8.46 -6.29 -3.16
CA LYS A 109 -7.56 -7.25 -2.54
C LYS A 109 -6.19 -6.63 -2.36
N TRP A 110 -5.49 -7.04 -1.32
CA TRP A 110 -4.08 -6.74 -1.16
C TRP A 110 -3.24 -7.78 -1.89
N LYS A 111 -2.29 -7.32 -2.74
CA LYS A 111 -1.38 -8.20 -3.49
C LYS A 111 0.06 -7.75 -3.30
N LYS A 112 0.93 -8.68 -2.88
CA LYS A 112 2.37 -8.42 -2.71
C LYS A 112 3.09 -8.51 -4.06
N PHE A 113 3.98 -7.56 -4.30
CA PHE A 113 4.89 -7.48 -5.44
C PHE A 113 6.29 -7.17 -4.92
N GLY A 114 7.14 -8.20 -4.78
CA GLY A 114 8.47 -8.04 -4.16
C GLY A 114 8.38 -7.40 -2.77
N LYS A 115 9.03 -6.25 -2.57
CA LYS A 115 9.00 -5.49 -1.31
C LYS A 115 7.87 -4.44 -1.23
N ARG A 116 6.84 -4.57 -2.07
CA ARG A 116 5.69 -3.65 -2.13
C ARG A 116 4.39 -4.42 -2.01
N ILE A 117 3.34 -3.72 -1.61
CA ILE A 117 1.99 -4.26 -1.57
C ILE A 117 1.05 -3.26 -2.26
N ALA A 118 0.20 -3.79 -3.12
CA ALA A 118 -0.73 -3.02 -3.94
C ALA A 118 -2.17 -3.31 -3.53
N LEU A 119 -2.98 -2.25 -3.55
CA LEU A 119 -4.42 -2.34 -3.47
C LEU A 119 -4.94 -2.59 -4.89
N VAL A 120 -5.52 -3.76 -5.12
CA VAL A 120 -5.95 -4.23 -6.43
C VAL A 120 -7.46 -4.37 -6.45
N GLU A 121 -8.11 -3.61 -7.31
CA GLU A 121 -9.53 -3.68 -7.61
C GLU A 121 -9.78 -4.77 -8.66
N PRO A 122 -10.46 -5.88 -8.32
CA PRO A 122 -10.71 -6.93 -9.29
C PRO A 122 -11.70 -6.45 -10.36
N ASN A 123 -11.50 -6.92 -11.60
CA ASN A 123 -12.50 -6.68 -12.64
C ASN A 123 -13.76 -7.54 -12.36
N LEU A 124 -14.84 -6.89 -11.94
CA LEU A 124 -16.12 -7.54 -11.67
C LEU A 124 -17.15 -7.36 -12.79
N ALA A 125 -16.84 -6.54 -13.81
CA ALA A 125 -17.76 -6.16 -14.87
C ALA A 125 -17.97 -7.27 -15.90
N VAL A 126 -16.95 -8.10 -16.14
CA VAL A 126 -17.00 -9.16 -17.15
C VAL A 126 -16.75 -10.52 -16.53
N ARG A 127 -17.67 -11.45 -16.76
CA ARG A 127 -17.58 -12.85 -16.31
C ARG A 127 -17.88 -13.76 -17.49
N THR A 128 -17.20 -14.90 -17.57
CA THR A 128 -17.47 -15.95 -18.57
C THR A 128 -17.64 -17.30 -17.87
N THR A 129 -18.66 -18.04 -18.29
CA THR A 129 -18.93 -19.43 -17.90
C THR A 129 -18.54 -20.42 -19.00
N GLY A 130 -17.85 -19.96 -20.05
CA GLY A 130 -17.44 -20.77 -21.18
C GLY A 130 -16.37 -21.81 -20.85
N ASP A 131 -15.83 -22.43 -21.89
CA ASP A 131 -14.74 -23.38 -21.78
C ASP A 131 -13.43 -22.73 -21.25
N ARG A 132 -12.39 -23.56 -21.10
CA ARG A 132 -11.10 -23.11 -20.56
C ARG A 132 -10.48 -21.98 -21.40
N GLU A 133 -10.61 -22.06 -22.72
CA GLU A 133 -10.01 -21.09 -23.64
C GLU A 133 -10.73 -19.75 -23.57
N SER A 134 -12.06 -19.76 -23.51
CA SER A 134 -12.89 -18.58 -23.26
C SER A 134 -12.50 -17.91 -21.92
N ARG A 135 -12.39 -18.69 -20.84
CA ARG A 135 -11.97 -18.17 -19.52
C ARG A 135 -10.56 -17.57 -19.54
N SER A 136 -9.61 -18.22 -20.19
CA SER A 136 -8.23 -17.73 -20.28
C SER A 136 -8.15 -16.45 -21.11
N ALA A 137 -8.82 -16.40 -22.26
CA ALA A 137 -8.90 -15.20 -23.09
C ALA A 137 -9.56 -14.03 -22.35
N SER A 138 -10.69 -14.27 -21.67
CA SER A 138 -11.37 -13.25 -20.87
C SER A 138 -10.49 -12.74 -19.71
N ALA A 139 -9.78 -13.61 -19.00
CA ALA A 139 -8.89 -13.21 -17.90
C ALA A 139 -7.70 -12.36 -18.39
N ARG A 140 -7.22 -12.62 -19.61
CA ARG A 140 -6.12 -11.84 -20.22
C ARG A 140 -6.54 -10.42 -20.61
N VAL A 141 -7.78 -10.23 -21.07
CA VAL A 141 -8.25 -8.92 -21.56
C VAL A 141 -8.96 -8.10 -20.48
N ASN A 142 -9.59 -8.76 -19.50
CA ASN A 142 -10.29 -8.11 -18.39
C ASN A 142 -9.39 -8.13 -17.15
N THR A 143 -8.41 -7.25 -17.13
CA THR A 143 -7.43 -7.18 -16.05
C THR A 143 -7.94 -6.39 -14.86
N ASP A 144 -7.49 -6.78 -13.68
CA ASP A 144 -7.66 -6.01 -12.44
C ASP A 144 -6.94 -4.65 -12.54
N ARG A 145 -7.42 -3.69 -11.75
CA ARG A 145 -6.83 -2.35 -11.66
C ARG A 145 -6.00 -2.23 -10.38
N VAL A 146 -4.73 -1.83 -10.51
CA VAL A 146 -3.96 -1.35 -9.36
C VAL A 146 -4.42 0.06 -9.03
N VAL A 147 -5.00 0.23 -7.84
CA VAL A 147 -5.51 1.53 -7.39
C VAL A 147 -4.35 2.39 -6.86
N LEU A 148 -3.52 1.80 -6.01
CA LEU A 148 -2.28 2.37 -5.51
C LEU A 148 -1.43 1.28 -4.86
N ASP A 149 -0.18 1.61 -4.51
CA ASP A 149 0.72 0.70 -3.84
C ASP A 149 1.68 1.42 -2.87
N VAL A 150 2.23 0.67 -1.92
CA VAL A 150 3.08 1.18 -0.83
C VAL A 150 4.20 0.16 -0.53
N PRO A 151 5.41 0.59 -0.11
CA PRO A 151 6.43 -0.33 0.35
C PRO A 151 6.02 -1.08 1.62
N ILE A 152 6.46 -2.33 1.72
CA ILE A 152 6.48 -3.09 2.97
C ILE A 152 7.71 -2.61 3.74
N ILE A 153 7.50 -2.01 4.91
CA ILE A 153 8.56 -1.37 5.69
C ILE A 153 9.16 -2.26 6.78
N ALA A 154 8.40 -3.28 7.21
CA ALA A 154 8.83 -4.30 8.17
C ALA A 154 7.89 -5.51 8.06
N MET A 155 8.28 -6.63 8.65
CA MET A 155 7.36 -7.67 9.06
C MET A 155 6.96 -7.40 10.51
N GLY A 156 5.65 -7.35 10.79
CA GLY A 156 5.11 -7.00 12.08
C GLY A 156 5.16 -8.15 13.08
N PRO A 157 4.87 -7.87 14.37
CA PRO A 157 4.94 -8.86 15.45
C PRO A 157 3.96 -10.02 15.26
N ASN A 158 2.91 -9.86 14.44
CA ASN A 158 1.96 -10.92 14.13
C ASN A 158 2.24 -11.64 12.80
N GLY A 159 3.41 -11.37 12.19
CA GLY A 159 3.86 -11.98 10.93
C GLY A 159 3.23 -11.39 9.68
N GLY A 160 2.52 -10.26 9.79
CA GLY A 160 1.94 -9.53 8.67
C GLY A 160 2.91 -8.49 8.08
N PRO A 161 2.73 -8.06 6.82
CA PRO A 161 3.48 -6.94 6.29
C PRO A 161 3.01 -5.63 6.95
N VAL A 162 3.97 -4.80 7.34
CA VAL A 162 3.71 -3.45 7.86
C VAL A 162 3.82 -2.45 6.72
N ILE A 163 2.85 -1.54 6.64
CA ILE A 163 2.82 -0.41 5.72
C ILE A 163 2.69 0.91 6.47
N ASN A 164 3.11 2.00 5.84
CA ASN A 164 2.77 3.35 6.31
C ASN A 164 1.39 3.75 5.74
N ALA A 165 0.36 3.63 6.57
CA ALA A 165 -1.03 3.91 6.18
C ALA A 165 -1.26 5.40 5.88
N THR A 166 -0.53 6.31 6.53
CA THR A 166 -0.57 7.74 6.19
C THR A 166 -0.09 7.97 4.75
N ASN A 167 1.05 7.38 4.35
CA ASN A 167 1.53 7.49 2.98
C ASN A 167 0.56 6.88 1.97
N LEU A 168 -0.06 5.75 2.31
CA LEU A 168 -1.05 5.11 1.47
C LEU A 168 -2.29 6.01 1.25
N PHE A 169 -2.95 6.45 2.33
CA PHE A 169 -4.25 7.11 2.24
C PHE A 169 -4.17 8.63 2.05
N VAL A 170 -3.21 9.30 2.68
CA VAL A 170 -3.08 10.76 2.58
C VAL A 170 -2.39 11.14 1.28
N ARG A 171 -1.24 10.54 0.96
CA ARG A 171 -0.55 10.85 -0.31
C ARG A 171 -1.24 10.23 -1.51
N GLY A 172 -1.95 9.11 -1.31
CA GLY A 172 -2.78 8.48 -2.32
C GLY A 172 -4.23 9.00 -2.38
N ALA A 173 -4.58 10.05 -1.65
CA ALA A 173 -5.96 10.51 -1.48
C ALA A 173 -6.69 10.77 -2.80
N SER A 174 -6.01 11.29 -3.82
CA SER A 174 -6.59 11.54 -5.14
C SER A 174 -7.09 10.27 -5.85
N ASN A 175 -6.58 9.09 -5.51
CA ASN A 175 -7.09 7.81 -6.05
C ASN A 175 -8.48 7.45 -5.49
N PHE A 176 -8.87 8.01 -4.35
CA PHE A 176 -10.14 7.78 -3.68
C PHE A 176 -11.11 8.95 -3.87
N PHE A 177 -10.62 10.18 -3.68
CA PHE A 177 -11.42 11.40 -3.66
C PHE A 177 -11.31 12.23 -4.94
N GLY A 178 -10.55 11.77 -5.95
CA GLY A 178 -10.43 12.44 -7.24
C GLY A 178 -9.95 13.90 -7.11
N SER A 179 -10.60 14.80 -7.86
CA SER A 179 -10.26 16.22 -7.89
C SER A 179 -10.44 16.94 -6.55
N THR A 180 -11.28 16.41 -5.64
CA THR A 180 -11.54 17.02 -4.33
C THR A 180 -10.28 17.12 -3.48
N THR A 181 -9.36 16.16 -3.57
CA THR A 181 -8.08 16.18 -2.83
C THR A 181 -6.89 16.54 -3.71
N SER A 182 -7.13 16.90 -4.98
CA SER A 182 -6.06 17.30 -5.89
C SER A 182 -5.39 18.58 -5.40
N GLY A 183 -4.08 18.51 -5.17
CA GLY A 183 -3.29 19.63 -4.66
C GLY A 183 -3.42 19.89 -3.14
N ALA A 184 -4.07 18.99 -2.39
CA ALA A 184 -4.13 19.07 -0.94
C ALA A 184 -2.72 19.07 -0.30
N LYS A 185 -2.56 19.79 0.82
CA LYS A 185 -1.29 19.90 1.53
C LYS A 185 -1.07 18.69 2.45
N THR A 186 -0.79 17.54 1.83
CA THR A 186 -0.64 16.23 2.50
C THR A 186 0.45 16.19 3.58
N ASN A 187 1.44 17.09 3.50
CA ASN A 187 2.49 17.26 4.51
C ASN A 187 1.99 17.92 5.81
N LEU A 188 0.83 18.57 5.77
CA LEU A 188 0.18 19.18 6.93
C LEU A 188 -0.94 18.30 7.49
N ALA A 189 -1.04 17.05 7.02
CA ALA A 189 -2.08 16.15 7.45
C ALA A 189 -1.90 15.76 8.93
N VAL A 190 -3.01 15.76 9.67
CA VAL A 190 -3.08 15.32 11.06
C VAL A 190 -4.04 14.14 11.19
N ILE A 191 -3.73 13.26 12.13
CA ILE A 191 -4.57 12.11 12.48
C ILE A 191 -5.69 12.61 13.37
N LYS A 192 -6.94 12.39 12.94
CA LYS A 192 -8.13 12.67 13.76
C LYS A 192 -8.69 11.42 14.40
N LYS A 193 -8.54 10.27 13.74
CA LYS A 193 -9.04 9.00 14.23
C LYS A 193 -8.15 7.86 13.71
N ALA A 194 -7.87 6.92 14.59
CA ALA A 194 -7.40 5.59 14.22
C ALA A 194 -7.98 4.59 15.22
N LYS A 195 -8.89 3.74 14.74
CA LYS A 195 -9.56 2.70 15.53
C LYS A 195 -9.33 1.35 14.89
N ALA A 196 -8.99 0.39 15.74
CA ALA A 196 -8.78 -0.99 15.36
C ALA A 196 -9.95 -1.82 15.92
N PHE A 197 -10.65 -2.55 15.06
CA PHE A 197 -11.73 -3.48 15.41
C PHE A 197 -11.41 -4.87 14.86
N PRO A 198 -12.01 -5.95 15.37
CA PRO A 198 -11.78 -7.31 14.89
C PRO A 198 -12.10 -7.52 13.41
N GLU A 199 -13.17 -6.86 12.94
CA GLU A 199 -13.64 -6.98 11.55
C GLU A 199 -13.48 -5.70 10.72
N ASN A 200 -13.00 -4.60 11.33
CA ASN A 200 -12.93 -3.31 10.68
C ASN A 200 -11.72 -2.47 11.12
N THR A 201 -11.38 -1.46 10.34
CA THR A 201 -10.39 -0.45 10.71
C THR A 201 -10.86 0.91 10.23
N GLU A 202 -10.92 1.88 11.15
CA GLU A 202 -11.28 3.25 10.81
C GLU A 202 -10.06 4.16 10.92
N LEU A 203 -9.77 4.90 9.86
CA LEU A 203 -8.76 5.95 9.83
C LEU A 203 -9.40 7.26 9.36
N ALA A 204 -9.11 8.36 10.04
CA ALA A 204 -9.49 9.70 9.61
C ALA A 204 -8.30 10.64 9.70
N PHE A 205 -8.10 11.39 8.63
CA PHE A 205 -7.06 12.40 8.51
C PHE A 205 -7.70 13.74 8.15
N GLU A 206 -7.17 14.82 8.71
CA GLU A 206 -7.51 16.18 8.32
C GLU A 206 -6.31 16.81 7.64
N MET A 207 -6.52 17.49 6.52
CA MET A 207 -5.48 18.23 5.82
C MET A 207 -6.10 19.40 5.05
N PRO A 208 -5.37 20.52 4.88
CA PRO A 208 -5.83 21.63 4.05
C PRO A 208 -5.97 21.21 2.58
N ASP A 209 -7.06 21.62 1.95
CA ASP A 209 -7.26 21.46 0.50
C ASP A 209 -6.71 22.69 -0.24
N ARG A 210 -6.97 22.82 -1.55
CA ARG A 210 -6.49 23.98 -2.32
C ARG A 210 -7.21 25.29 -1.95
N ARG A 211 -8.40 25.22 -1.37
CA ARG A 211 -9.27 26.35 -1.02
C ARG A 211 -9.05 26.85 0.41
N GLY A 212 -8.41 26.05 1.26
CA GLY A 212 -8.12 26.38 2.66
C GLY A 212 -8.60 25.27 3.56
#